data_AF-A0A315B6V1-F1
#
_entry.id   AF-A0A315B6V1-F1
#
_cell.length_a   1.000
_cell.length_b   1.000
_cell.length_c   1.000
_cell.angle_alpha   90.00
_cell.angle_beta   90.00
_cell.angle_gamma   90.00
#
_symmetry.space_group_name_H-M   'P 1'
#
loop_
_entity.id
_entity.type
_entity.pdbx_description
1 polymer ?
#
loop_
_entity_poly.entity_id
_entity_poly.type
_entity_poly.pdbx_seq_one_letter_code
_entity_poly.pdbx_strand_id
1 'polypeptide(L)' 'MTFWSAVLVAIALVLILEGLLPLISPPKWREMFTQLLQLEDGQIRFFGLSIVLLGVFLLMWFI' A
#
# COMPACT_ATOMS: atom_id res chain seq x y z
N MET A 1 -7.96 -22.67 1.69
CA MET A 1 -6.91 -22.23 0.75
C MET A 1 -5.57 -22.74 1.24
N THR A 2 -4.65 -23.10 0.34
CA THR A 2 -3.25 -23.39 0.73
C THR A 2 -2.51 -22.07 0.97
N PHE A 3 -1.46 -22.08 1.78
CA PHE A 3 -0.63 -20.89 2.04
C PHE A 3 -0.19 -20.18 0.74
N TRP A 4 0.33 -20.95 -0.23
CA TRP A 4 0.76 -20.42 -1.52
C TRP A 4 -0.37 -19.76 -2.31
N SER A 5 -1.59 -20.32 -2.28
CA SER A 5 -2.73 -19.68 -2.93
C SER A 5 -3.13 -18.36 -2.26
N ALA A 6 -3.05 -18.28 -0.92
CA ALA A 6 -3.33 -17.04 -0.19
C ALA A 6 -2.30 -15.94 -0.51
N VAL A 7 -1.01 -16.28 -0.59
CA VAL A 7 0.05 -15.35 -0.99
C VAL A 7 -0.19 -14.81 -2.40
N LEU A 8 -0.53 -15.68 -3.36
CA LEU A 8 -0.82 -15.26 -4.74
C LEU A 8 -2.04 -14.33 -4.81
N VAL A 9 -3.09 -14.60 -4.03
CA VAL A 9 -4.26 -13.72 -3.95
C VAL A 9 -3.89 -12.36 -3.35
N ALA A 10 -3.11 -12.32 -2.27
CA ALA A 10 -2.67 -11.06 -1.67
C ALA A 10 -1.86 -10.21 -2.68
N ILE A 11 -0.93 -10.83 -3.41
CA ILE A 11 -0.14 -10.15 -4.45
C ILE A 11 -1.05 -9.63 -5.56
N ALA A 12 -1.98 -10.46 -6.06
CA ALA A 12 -2.90 -10.06 -7.12
C ALA A 12 -3.77 -8.85 -6.71
N LEU A 13 -4.27 -8.84 -5.48
CA LEU A 13 -5.06 -7.73 -4.95
C LEU A 13 -4.24 -6.44 -4.83
N VAL A 14 -3.00 -6.51 -4.33
CA VAL A 14 -2.10 -5.35 -4.26
C VAL A 14 -1.85 -4.77 -5.65
N LEU A 15 -1.57 -5.61 -6.65
CA LEU A 15 -1.35 -5.16 -8.04
C LEU A 15 -2.59 -4.49 -8.64
N ILE A 16 -3.78 -5.05 -8.38
CA ILE A 16 -5.04 -4.45 -8.85
C ILE A 16 -5.23 -3.09 -8.18
N LEU A 17 -5.11 -2.99 -6.85
CA LEU A 17 -5.33 -1.75 -6.11
C LEU A 17 -4.33 -0.65 -6.49
N GLU A 18 -3.04 -0.99 -6.58
CA GLU A 18 -1.99 -0.06 -7.02
C GLU A 18 -2.21 0.41 -8.47
N GLY A 19 -2.70 -0.47 -9.35
CA GLY A 19 -2.99 -0.14 -10.75
C GLY A 19 -4.28 0.67 -10.97
N LEU A 20 -5.25 0.61 -10.05
CA LEU A 20 -6.54 1.27 -10.24
C LEU A 20 -6.43 2.79 -10.27
N LEU A 21 -5.69 3.39 -9.35
CA LEU A 21 -5.56 4.85 -9.26
C LEU A 21 -4.92 5.50 -10.50
N PRO A 22 -3.77 5.01 -11.02
CA PRO A 22 -3.19 5.54 -12.25
C PRO A 22 -4.04 5.25 -13.50
N LEU A 23 -4.83 4.18 -13.51
CA LEU A 23 -5.74 3.86 -14.62
C LEU A 23 -6.98 4.77 -14.65
N ILE A 24 -7.61 4.99 -13.49
CA ILE A 24 -8.83 5.80 -13.36
C ILE A 24 -8.53 7.29 -13.48
N SER A 25 -7.47 7.76 -12.83
CA SER A 25 -7.13 9.18 -12.80
C SER A 25 -5.63 9.44 -12.76
N PRO A 26 -4.95 9.38 -13.93
CA PRO A 26 -3.54 9.72 -14.04
C PRO A 26 -3.15 11.10 -13.45
N PRO A 27 -3.96 12.17 -13.59
CA PRO A 27 -3.62 13.47 -13.01
C PRO A 27 -3.57 13.44 -11.47
N LYS A 28 -4.57 12.82 -10.82
CA LYS A 28 -4.61 12.68 -9.36
C LYS A 28 -3.46 11.84 -8.84
N TRP A 29 -3.12 10.77 -9.56
CA TRP A 29 -1.96 9.95 -9.24
C TRP A 29 -0.66 10.76 -9.24
N ARG A 30 -0.43 11.56 -10.30
CA ARG A 30 0.76 12.43 -10.40
C ARG A 30 0.80 13.48 -9.30
N GLU A 31 -0.34 14.09 -8.97
CA GLU A 31 -0.44 15.07 -7.88
C GLU A 31 -0.05 14.44 -6.54
N MET A 32 -0.63 13.28 -6.21
CA MET A 32 -0.33 12.55 -4.98
C MET A 32 1.16 12.16 -4.90
N PHE A 33 1.74 11.70 -6.01
CA PHE A 33 3.17 11.40 -6.10
C PHE A 33 4.04 12.66 -5.89
N THR A 34 3.62 13.79 -6.45
CA THR A 34 4.36 15.06 -6.29
C THR A 34 4.32 15.54 -4.84
N GLN A 35 3.20 15.36 -4.14
CA GLN A 35 3.09 15.64 -2.71
C GLN A 35 4.00 14.71 -1.88
N LEU A 36 4.06 13.41 -2.23
CA LEU A 36 4.97 12.46 -1.57
C LEU A 36 6.44 12.84 -1.75
N LEU A 37 6.84 13.36 -2.91
CA LEU A 37 8.20 13.83 -3.18
C LEU A 37 8.60 15.08 -2.38
N GLN A 38 7.63 15.82 -1.82
CA GLN A 38 7.89 16.98 -0.97
C GLN A 38 8.11 16.60 0.50
N LEU A 39 7.85 15.34 0.88
CA LEU A 39 8.05 14.88 2.25
C LEU A 39 9.53 14.64 2.55
N GLU A 40 9.94 14.95 3.78
CA GLU A 40 11.27 14.60 4.27
C GLU A 40 11.38 13.09 4.50
N ASP A 41 12.60 12.55 4.41
CA ASP A 41 12.87 11.11 4.64
C ASP A 41 12.30 10.60 5.97
N GLY A 42 12.33 11.44 7.02
CA GLY A 42 11.75 11.12 8.33
C GLY A 42 10.24 10.90 8.27
N GLN A 43 9.52 11.73 7.48
CA GLN A 43 8.08 11.63 7.32
C GLN A 43 7.69 10.39 6.51
N ILE A 44 8.43 10.10 5.43
CA ILE A 44 8.20 8.89 4.61
C ILE A 44 8.42 7.63 5.47
N ARG A 45 9.49 7.59 6.28
CA ARG A 45 9.77 6.48 7.19
C ARG A 45 8.67 6.31 8.24
N PHE A 46 8.16 7.40 8.81
CA PHE A 46 7.09 7.34 9.81
C PHE A 46 5.76 6.86 9.19
N PHE A 47 5.45 7.31 7.99
CA PHE A 47 4.29 6.83 7.24
C PHE A 47 4.40 5.32 6.97
N GLY A 48 5.56 4.87 6.48
CA GLY A 48 5.83 3.44 6.28
C GLY A 48 5.73 2.63 7.57
N LEU A 49 6.28 3.12 8.68
CA LEU A 49 6.16 2.49 9.98
C LEU A 49 4.70 2.33 10.42
N SER A 50 3.89 3.38 10.22
CA SER A 50 2.47 3.37 10.57
C SER A 50 1.70 2.29 9.80
N ILE A 51 1.95 2.14 8.49
CA ILE A 51 1.35 1.09 7.67
C ILE A 51 1.79 -0.30 8.14
N VAL A 52 3.09 -0.49 8.42
CA VAL A 52 3.60 -1.78 8.91
C VAL A 52 2.97 -2.16 10.23
N LEU A 53 2.90 -1.23 11.20
CA LEU A 53 2.28 -1.47 12.50
C LEU A 53 0.79 -1.81 12.37
N LEU A 54 0.06 -1.12 11.50
CA LEU A 54 -1.32 -1.44 11.22
C LEU A 54 -1.47 -2.84 10.61
N GLY A 55 -0.61 -3.22 9.67
CA GLY A 55 -0.59 -4.56 9.08
C GLY A 55 -0.33 -5.66 10.11
N VAL A 56 0.64 -5.45 11.00
CA VAL A 56 0.94 -6.37 12.12
C VAL A 56 -0.26 -6.46 13.07
N PHE A 57 -0.87 -5.34 13.41
CA PHE A 57 -2.06 -5.30 14.26
C PHE A 57 -3.22 -6.11 13.64
N LEU A 58 -3.52 -5.88 12.35
CA LEU A 58 -4.55 -6.62 11.65
C LEU A 58 -4.26 -8.12 11.61
N LEU A 59 -3.01 -8.49 11.35
CA LEU A 59 -2.58 -9.89 11.33
C LEU A 59 -2.72 -10.56 12.70
N MET A 60 -2.40 -9.87 13.78
CA MET A 60 -2.50 -10.45 15.13
C MET A 60 -3.93 -10.52 15.67
N TRP A 61 -4.80 -9.59 15.26
CA TRP A 61 -6.12 -9.41 15.89
C TRP A 61 -7.29 -9.96 15.07
N PHE A 62 -7.16 -10.05 13.74
CA PHE A 62 -8.25 -10.48 12.84
C PHE A 62 -7.97 -11.79 12.08
N ILE A 63 -6.70 -12.17 11.91
CA ILE A 63 -6.27 -13.37 11.16
C ILE A 63 -5.75 -14.40 12.15
#